data_AF-A0A2E8V1G0-F1
#
_entry.id   AF-A0A2E8V1G0-F1
#
_cell.length_a   1.000
_cell.length_b   1.000
_cell.length_c   1.000
_cell.angle_alpha   90.00
_cell.angle_beta   90.00
_cell.angle_gamma   90.00
#
_symmetry.space_group_name_H-M   'P 1'
#
loop_
_entity.id
_entity.type
_entity.pdbx_description
1 polymer ?
#
loop_
_entity_poly.entity_id
_entity_poly.type
_entity_poly.pdbx_seq_one_letter_code
_entity_poly.pdbx_strand_id
1 'polypeptide(L)'
;MRDHWVSESTSPLVLRYVDWLITVPLQVAEFYLILAAVGVATAMLFWRLFGASLVMLIAGFLGEAGHAPEMPMLAIGVAAWAYIIYEVWAGEAKKSADTTSEGTQFAFKAMALILTVGWAIYPIGYFLGTGDDPNNDALNILYNIADVVNKTAFGLMVWYAATMDTKASASAEE
;
A
#
# COMPACT_ATOMS: atom_id res chain seq x y z
N MET A 1 -16.97 9.46 3.14
CA MET A 1 -16.98 8.27 4.02
C MET A 1 -17.64 8.56 5.36
N ARG A 2 -17.17 9.54 6.14
CA ARG A 2 -17.79 9.93 7.43
C ARG A 2 -19.29 10.20 7.31
N ASP A 3 -19.70 11.01 6.32
CA ASP A 3 -21.10 11.41 6.22
C ASP A 3 -22.02 10.22 5.88
N HIS A 4 -21.55 9.25 5.07
CA HIS A 4 -22.26 7.98 4.82
C HIS A 4 -22.40 7.14 6.10
N TRP A 5 -21.37 7.07 6.94
CA TRP A 5 -21.47 6.40 8.24
C TRP A 5 -22.53 7.06 9.12
N VAL A 6 -22.53 8.39 9.20
CA VAL A 6 -23.47 9.16 10.02
C VAL A 6 -24.91 9.06 9.50
N SER A 7 -25.12 9.07 8.18
CA SER A 7 -26.46 9.03 7.59
C SER A 7 -27.03 7.62 7.49
N GLU A 8 -26.23 6.65 7.05
CA GLU A 8 -26.70 5.30 6.72
C GLU A 8 -26.44 4.29 7.83
N SER A 9 -25.63 4.62 8.84
CA SER A 9 -25.19 3.68 9.90
C SER A 9 -24.59 2.37 9.35
N THR A 10 -23.99 2.45 8.17
CA THR A 10 -23.35 1.31 7.50
C THR A 10 -21.94 1.67 7.04
N SER A 11 -21.10 0.64 6.94
CA SER A 11 -19.74 0.78 6.44
C SER A 11 -19.76 1.40 5.03
N PRO A 12 -19.02 2.50 4.77
CA PRO A 12 -18.92 3.11 3.45
C PRO A 12 -18.03 2.29 2.49
N LEU A 13 -18.39 1.02 2.28
CA LEU A 13 -17.59 0.01 1.56
C LEU A 13 -17.18 0.49 0.17
N VAL A 14 -18.15 0.86 -0.66
CA VAL A 14 -17.91 1.27 -2.05
C VAL A 14 -16.99 2.50 -2.11
N LEU A 15 -17.26 3.51 -1.27
CA LEU A 15 -16.43 4.72 -1.22
C LEU A 15 -14.98 4.40 -0.87
N ARG A 16 -14.77 3.45 0.03
CA ARG A 16 -13.44 3.05 0.50
C ARG A 16 -12.65 2.28 -0.54
N TYR A 17 -13.28 1.30 -1.19
CA TYR A 17 -12.62 0.55 -2.26
C TYR A 17 -12.37 1.41 -3.51
N VAL A 18 -13.22 2.39 -3.81
CA VAL A 18 -12.95 3.38 -4.87
C VAL A 18 -11.76 4.26 -4.52
N ASP A 19 -11.68 4.76 -3.27
CA ASP A 19 -10.51 5.50 -2.79
C ASP A 19 -9.23 4.66 -2.94
N TRP A 20 -9.23 3.44 -2.44
CA TRP A 20 -8.06 2.55 -2.52
C TRP A 20 -7.70 2.18 -3.96
N LEU A 21 -8.67 1.96 -4.84
CA LEU A 21 -8.43 1.68 -6.26
C LEU A 21 -7.76 2.85 -6.99
N ILE A 22 -7.87 4.07 -6.45
CA ILE A 22 -7.15 5.24 -6.95
C ILE A 22 -5.81 5.37 -6.23
N THR A 23 -5.79 5.37 -4.90
CA THR A 23 -4.60 5.71 -4.11
C THR A 23 -3.53 4.63 -4.12
N VAL A 24 -3.90 3.35 -4.14
CA VAL A 24 -2.92 2.25 -4.13
C VAL A 24 -2.14 2.20 -5.45
N PRO A 25 -2.78 2.26 -6.64
CA PRO A 25 -2.04 2.42 -7.89
C PRO A 25 -1.14 3.66 -7.94
N LEU A 26 -1.57 4.78 -7.36
CA LEU A 26 -0.73 5.98 -7.26
C LEU A 26 0.51 5.71 -6.39
N GLN A 27 0.38 5.06 -5.24
CA GLN A 27 1.52 4.67 -4.40
C GLN A 27 2.48 3.72 -5.12
N VAL A 28 1.97 2.76 -5.90
CA VAL A 28 2.81 1.86 -6.73
C VAL A 28 3.52 2.63 -7.84
N ALA A 29 2.83 3.59 -8.49
CA ALA A 29 3.44 4.44 -9.51
C ALA A 29 4.52 5.36 -8.92
N GLU A 30 4.29 5.95 -7.75
CA GLU A 30 5.28 6.77 -7.04
C GLU A 30 6.51 5.95 -6.67
N PHE A 31 6.33 4.72 -6.17
CA PHE A 31 7.45 3.81 -5.92
C PHE A 31 8.27 3.53 -7.18
N TYR A 32 7.58 3.23 -8.28
CA TYR A 32 8.22 3.02 -9.57
C TYR A 32 8.98 4.27 -10.02
N LEU A 33 8.43 5.47 -9.87
CA LEU A 33 9.09 6.71 -10.28
C LEU A 33 10.35 6.99 -9.47
N ILE A 34 10.37 6.70 -8.17
CA ILE A 34 11.59 6.81 -7.34
C ILE A 34 12.69 5.88 -7.87
N LEU A 35 12.34 4.62 -8.15
CA LEU A 35 13.29 3.65 -8.71
C LEU A 35 13.68 3.98 -10.16
N ALA A 36 12.77 4.56 -10.95
CA ALA A 36 13.03 4.92 -12.34
C ALA A 36 13.97 6.13 -12.42
N ALA A 37 13.85 7.09 -11.51
CA ALA A 37 14.70 8.27 -11.43
C ALA A 37 16.18 7.92 -11.22
N VAL A 38 16.47 6.80 -10.54
CA VAL A 38 17.84 6.32 -10.33
C VAL A 38 18.25 5.22 -11.32
N GLY A 39 17.45 4.98 -12.36
CA GLY A 39 17.80 4.12 -13.50
C GLY A 39 17.67 2.62 -13.25
N VAL A 40 16.97 2.21 -12.19
CA VAL A 40 16.94 0.80 -11.75
C VAL A 40 15.54 0.16 -11.81
N ALA A 41 14.51 0.91 -12.22
CA ALA A 41 13.17 0.37 -12.40
C ALA A 41 12.96 -0.25 -13.79
N THR A 42 12.29 -1.39 -13.83
CA THR A 42 11.78 -1.98 -15.08
C THR A 42 10.29 -1.72 -15.20
N ALA A 43 9.80 -1.45 -16.42
CA ALA A 43 8.35 -1.35 -16.66
C ALA A 43 7.61 -2.65 -16.26
N MET A 44 8.30 -3.79 -16.34
CA MET A 44 7.78 -5.08 -15.90
C MET A 44 7.55 -5.13 -14.38
N LEU A 45 8.45 -4.60 -13.56
CA LEU A 45 8.26 -4.47 -12.11
C LEU A 45 7.00 -3.67 -11.78
N PHE A 46 6.80 -2.52 -12.44
CA PHE A 46 5.59 -1.71 -12.27
C PHE A 46 4.31 -2.52 -12.54
N TRP A 47 4.22 -3.18 -13.70
CA TRP A 47 3.01 -3.92 -14.07
C TRP A 47 2.73 -5.12 -13.15
N ARG A 48 3.78 -5.75 -12.62
CA ARG A 48 3.64 -6.85 -11.64
C ARG A 48 3.08 -6.35 -10.32
N LEU A 49 3.61 -5.25 -9.78
CA LEU A 49 3.12 -4.65 -8.54
C LEU A 49 1.71 -4.06 -8.72
N PHE A 50 1.47 -3.35 -9.83
CA PHE A 50 0.17 -2.79 -10.17
C PHE A 50 -0.88 -3.89 -10.32
N GLY A 51 -0.60 -4.94 -11.10
CA GLY A 51 -1.51 -6.06 -11.29
C GLY A 51 -1.81 -6.80 -9.98
N ALA A 52 -0.79 -7.06 -9.16
CA ALA A 52 -0.98 -7.68 -7.85
C ALA A 52 -1.84 -6.80 -6.92
N SER A 53 -1.65 -5.47 -6.95
CA SER A 53 -2.47 -4.54 -6.16
C SER A 53 -3.94 -4.55 -6.58
N LEU A 54 -4.23 -4.67 -7.88
CA LEU A 54 -5.60 -4.81 -8.38
C LEU A 54 -6.22 -6.12 -7.92
N VAL A 55 -5.52 -7.24 -8.04
CA VAL A 55 -6.01 -8.55 -7.54
C VAL A 55 -6.32 -8.47 -6.06
N MET A 56 -5.43 -7.86 -5.27
CA MET A 56 -5.60 -7.68 -3.83
C MET A 56 -6.89 -6.90 -3.49
N LEU A 57 -7.08 -5.74 -4.14
CA LEU A 57 -8.24 -4.88 -3.87
C LEU A 57 -9.55 -5.46 -4.42
N ILE A 58 -9.53 -6.04 -5.61
CA ILE A 58 -10.73 -6.64 -6.21
C ILE A 58 -11.18 -7.85 -5.39
N ALA A 59 -10.26 -8.72 -4.95
CA ALA A 59 -10.60 -9.85 -4.10
C ALA A 59 -11.22 -9.37 -2.78
N GLY A 60 -10.58 -8.41 -2.09
CA GLY A 60 -11.12 -7.81 -0.87
C GLY A 60 -12.55 -7.27 -1.07
N PHE A 61 -12.76 -6.49 -2.13
CA PHE A 61 -14.06 -5.92 -2.46
C PHE A 61 -15.12 -7.01 -2.68
N LEU A 62 -14.81 -8.03 -3.48
CA LEU A 62 -15.75 -9.10 -3.80
C LEU A 62 -16.17 -9.87 -2.54
N GLY A 63 -15.26 -10.06 -1.60
CA GLY A 63 -15.58 -10.69 -0.32
C GLY A 63 -16.44 -9.79 0.58
N GLU A 64 -16.04 -8.54 0.85
CA GLU A 64 -16.80 -7.64 1.72
C GLU A 64 -18.16 -7.22 1.13
N ALA A 65 -18.30 -7.21 -0.20
CA ALA A 65 -19.56 -6.89 -0.88
C ALA A 65 -20.52 -8.09 -0.94
N GLY A 66 -20.12 -9.27 -0.45
CA GLY A 66 -20.94 -10.48 -0.51
C GLY A 66 -21.08 -11.06 -1.92
N HIS A 67 -20.17 -10.73 -2.83
CA HIS A 67 -20.15 -11.26 -4.20
C HIS A 67 -19.34 -12.57 -4.32
N ALA A 68 -18.54 -12.91 -3.31
CA ALA A 68 -17.79 -14.16 -3.20
C ALA A 68 -17.56 -14.51 -1.72
N PRO A 69 -17.23 -15.78 -1.40
CA PRO A 69 -16.95 -16.18 -0.01
C PRO A 69 -15.77 -15.39 0.58
N GLU A 70 -16.00 -14.81 1.76
CA GLU A 70 -15.10 -13.85 2.42
C GLU A 70 -13.71 -14.42 2.71
N MET A 71 -13.63 -15.59 3.36
CA MET A 71 -12.33 -16.17 3.74
C MET A 71 -11.46 -16.60 2.55
N PRO A 72 -12.00 -17.24 1.49
CA PRO A 72 -11.25 -17.45 0.25
C PRO A 72 -10.79 -16.15 -0.43
N MET A 73 -11.63 -15.11 -0.44
CA MET A 73 -11.25 -13.80 -1.00
C MET A 73 -10.15 -13.12 -0.18
N LEU A 74 -10.21 -13.18 1.16
CA LEU A 74 -9.13 -12.74 2.03
C LEU A 74 -7.82 -13.47 1.71
N ALA A 75 -7.87 -14.80 1.54
CA ALA A 75 -6.68 -15.58 1.21
C ALA A 75 -6.06 -15.17 -0.14
N ILE A 76 -6.88 -14.91 -1.16
CA ILE A 76 -6.40 -14.39 -2.45
C ILE A 76 -5.79 -13.00 -2.29
N GLY A 77 -6.44 -12.12 -1.52
CA GLY A 77 -5.93 -10.78 -1.24
C GLY A 77 -4.57 -10.82 -0.52
N VAL A 78 -4.46 -11.63 0.53
CA VAL A 78 -3.21 -11.84 1.28
C VAL A 78 -2.13 -12.49 0.42
N ALA A 79 -2.46 -13.41 -0.48
CA ALA A 79 -1.49 -14.01 -1.41
C ALA A 79 -0.94 -12.97 -2.40
N ALA A 80 -1.80 -12.12 -2.95
CA ALA A 80 -1.39 -11.03 -3.83
C ALA A 80 -0.53 -9.99 -3.08
N TRP A 81 -0.89 -9.67 -1.84
CA TRP A 81 -0.08 -8.82 -0.97
C TRP A 81 1.28 -9.43 -0.63
N ALA A 82 1.33 -10.71 -0.27
CA ALA A 82 2.57 -11.43 -0.01
C ALA A 82 3.49 -11.45 -1.24
N TYR A 83 2.93 -11.50 -2.45
CA TYR A 83 3.69 -11.35 -3.68
C TYR A 83 4.30 -9.94 -3.84
N ILE A 84 3.57 -8.88 -3.50
CA ILE A 84 4.10 -7.51 -3.47
C ILE A 84 5.27 -7.43 -2.47
N ILE A 85 5.11 -7.99 -1.27
CA ILE A 85 6.18 -8.04 -0.26
C ILE A 85 7.41 -8.77 -0.80
N TYR A 86 7.21 -9.93 -1.42
CA TYR A 86 8.29 -10.71 -2.02
C TYR A 86 9.06 -9.89 -3.07
N GLU A 87 8.36 -9.21 -3.98
CA GLU A 87 9.00 -8.38 -5.01
C GLU A 87 9.83 -7.24 -4.43
N VAL A 88 9.33 -6.63 -3.36
CA VAL A 88 10.04 -5.54 -2.67
C VAL A 88 11.25 -6.05 -1.89
N TRP A 89 11.17 -7.16 -1.16
CA TRP A 89 12.24 -7.60 -0.25
C TRP A 89 13.24 -8.60 -0.83
N ALA A 90 12.86 -9.32 -1.88
CA ALA A 90 13.68 -10.39 -2.47
C ALA A 90 13.68 -10.36 -4.01
N GLY A 91 12.80 -9.57 -4.63
CA GLY A 91 12.70 -9.44 -6.08
C GLY A 91 13.66 -8.42 -6.69
N GLU A 92 13.30 -7.97 -7.89
CA GLU A 92 14.10 -7.01 -8.67
C GLU A 92 14.25 -5.67 -7.93
N ALA A 93 13.22 -5.24 -7.21
CA ALA A 93 13.18 -3.93 -6.57
C ALA A 93 14.32 -3.72 -5.55
N LYS A 94 14.64 -4.76 -4.76
CA LYS A 94 15.74 -4.67 -3.77
C LYS A 94 17.11 -4.61 -4.43
N LYS A 95 17.36 -5.47 -5.42
CA LYS A 95 18.64 -5.48 -6.15
C LYS A 95 18.92 -4.12 -6.78
N SER A 96 17.86 -3.50 -7.28
CA SER A 96 17.84 -2.17 -7.85
C SER A 96 18.16 -1.08 -6.82
N ALA A 97 17.69 -1.18 -5.57
CA ALA A 97 17.92 -0.17 -4.55
C ALA A 97 19.36 -0.14 -3.99
N ASP A 98 20.03 -1.29 -3.87
CA ASP A 98 21.35 -1.40 -3.23
C ASP A 98 22.47 -0.64 -3.97
N THR A 99 22.24 -0.20 -5.21
CA THR A 99 23.22 0.53 -6.04
C THR A 99 22.94 2.04 -6.13
N THR A 100 22.06 2.59 -5.27
CA THR A 100 21.51 3.96 -5.39
C THR A 100 21.98 4.90 -4.28
N SER A 101 21.56 6.19 -4.32
CA SER A 101 21.90 7.18 -3.28
C SER A 101 21.40 6.75 -1.90
N GLU A 102 22.00 7.27 -0.83
CA GLU A 102 21.54 7.00 0.54
C GLU A 102 20.08 7.43 0.75
N GLY A 103 19.67 8.57 0.18
CA GLY A 103 18.28 9.03 0.21
C GLY A 103 17.33 8.06 -0.49
N THR A 104 17.73 7.51 -1.64
CA THR A 104 16.92 6.52 -2.37
C THR A 104 16.85 5.18 -1.64
N GLN A 105 17.97 4.72 -1.07
CA GLN A 105 17.97 3.51 -0.22
C GLN A 105 17.09 3.68 1.02
N PHE A 106 17.08 4.87 1.62
CA PHE A 106 16.16 5.19 2.71
C PHE A 106 14.71 5.13 2.24
N ALA A 107 14.37 5.83 1.15
CA ALA A 107 13.02 5.84 0.59
C ALA A 107 12.53 4.42 0.31
N PHE A 108 13.38 3.60 -0.29
CA PHE A 108 13.10 2.20 -0.56
C PHE A 108 12.81 1.40 0.71
N LYS A 109 13.70 1.45 1.72
CA LYS A 109 13.52 0.69 2.97
C LYS A 109 12.28 1.14 3.75
N ALA A 110 12.05 2.45 3.82
CA ALA A 110 10.89 3.01 4.49
C ALA A 110 9.58 2.60 3.80
N MET A 111 9.55 2.62 2.46
CA MET A 111 8.42 2.12 1.68
C MET A 111 8.21 0.62 1.85
N ALA A 112 9.28 -0.17 1.85
CA ALA A 112 9.22 -1.61 2.09
C ALA A 112 8.63 -1.95 3.47
N LEU A 113 8.92 -1.13 4.50
CA LEU A 113 8.31 -1.22 5.82
C LEU A 113 6.82 -0.82 5.82
N ILE A 114 6.44 0.23 5.09
CA ILE A 114 5.03 0.63 4.95
C ILE A 114 4.21 -0.48 4.29
N LEU A 115 4.70 -1.02 3.17
CA LEU A 115 4.03 -2.09 2.42
C LEU A 115 3.97 -3.44 3.17
N THR A 116 4.76 -3.62 4.23
CA THR A 116 4.76 -4.84 5.05
C THR A 116 4.06 -4.66 6.38
N VAL A 117 4.52 -3.75 7.21
CA VAL A 117 4.01 -3.56 8.57
C VAL A 117 2.78 -2.67 8.55
N GLY A 118 2.83 -1.57 7.80
CA GLY A 118 1.72 -0.62 7.72
C GLY A 118 0.50 -1.22 7.03
N TRP A 119 0.71 -1.97 5.94
CA TRP A 119 -0.38 -2.59 5.19
C TRP A 119 -1.01 -3.80 5.90
N ALA A 120 -0.34 -4.40 6.88
CA ALA A 120 -0.89 -5.53 7.64
C ALA A 120 -2.18 -5.18 8.40
N ILE A 121 -2.42 -3.89 8.67
CA ILE A 121 -3.62 -3.43 9.38
C ILE A 121 -4.88 -3.69 8.55
N TYR A 122 -4.80 -3.62 7.21
CA TYR A 122 -5.94 -3.84 6.32
C TYR A 122 -6.50 -5.28 6.38
N PRO A 123 -5.73 -6.35 6.13
CA PRO A 123 -6.27 -7.71 6.23
C PRO A 123 -6.72 -8.09 7.65
N ILE A 124 -6.17 -7.46 8.70
CA ILE A 124 -6.67 -7.62 10.07
C ILE A 124 -8.05 -6.98 10.21
N GLY A 125 -8.23 -5.77 9.71
CA GLY A 125 -9.52 -5.08 9.68
C GLY A 125 -10.57 -5.88 8.92
N TYR A 126 -10.22 -6.41 7.75
CA TYR A 126 -11.05 -7.32 6.97
C TYR A 126 -11.48 -8.51 7.82
N PHE A 127 -10.52 -9.26 8.37
CA PHE A 127 -10.80 -10.49 9.10
C PHE A 127 -11.75 -10.28 10.28
N LEU A 128 -11.61 -9.16 11.00
CA LEU A 128 -12.49 -8.82 12.12
C LEU A 128 -13.87 -8.31 11.70
N GLY A 129 -13.99 -7.75 10.50
CA GLY A 129 -15.26 -7.22 9.97
C GLY A 129 -16.05 -8.18 9.10
N THR A 130 -15.54 -9.40 8.90
CA THR A 130 -16.16 -10.46 8.09
C THR A 130 -16.30 -11.74 8.91
N GLY A 131 -17.01 -12.72 8.40
CA GLY A 131 -17.23 -14.03 9.00
C GLY A 131 -18.56 -14.14 9.73
N ASP A 132 -18.66 -15.14 10.59
CA ASP A 132 -19.92 -15.48 11.29
C ASP A 132 -20.33 -14.45 12.36
N ASP A 133 -19.37 -13.66 12.88
CA ASP A 133 -19.59 -12.59 13.88
C ASP A 133 -18.85 -11.30 13.47
N PRO A 134 -19.35 -10.57 12.45
CA PRO A 134 -18.64 -9.44 11.87
C PRO A 134 -18.70 -8.20 12.77
N ASN A 135 -17.53 -7.65 13.11
CA ASN A 135 -17.42 -6.42 13.88
C ASN A 135 -17.17 -5.21 12.95
N ASN A 136 -18.27 -4.61 12.49
CA ASN A 136 -18.23 -3.44 11.60
C ASN A 136 -17.50 -2.24 12.18
N ASP A 137 -17.61 -2.00 13.49
CA ASP A 137 -16.91 -0.89 14.16
C ASP A 137 -15.41 -1.11 14.14
N ALA A 138 -14.95 -2.32 14.50
CA ALA A 138 -13.54 -2.68 14.48
C ALA A 138 -12.94 -2.56 13.07
N LEU A 139 -13.65 -3.04 12.04
CA LEU A 139 -13.25 -2.90 10.64
C LEU A 139 -13.07 -1.43 10.24
N ASN A 140 -14.05 -0.58 10.56
CA ASN A 140 -14.00 0.83 10.21
C ASN A 140 -12.90 1.58 10.95
N ILE A 141 -12.71 1.30 12.24
CA ILE A 141 -11.65 1.88 13.07
C ILE A 141 -10.28 1.49 12.51
N LEU A 142 -10.06 0.20 12.22
CA LEU A 142 -8.79 -0.29 11.70
C LEU A 142 -8.49 0.26 10.31
N TYR A 143 -9.47 0.33 9.41
CA TYR A 143 -9.28 0.94 8.09
C TYR A 143 -8.95 2.43 8.19
N ASN A 144 -9.57 3.18 9.10
CA ASN A 144 -9.22 4.59 9.32
C ASN A 144 -7.80 4.74 9.88
N ILE A 145 -7.40 3.90 10.84
CA ILE A 145 -6.04 3.89 11.38
C ILE A 145 -5.04 3.54 10.28
N ALA A 146 -5.33 2.51 9.49
CA ALA A 146 -4.49 2.09 8.37
C ALA A 146 -4.31 3.22 7.36
N ASP A 147 -5.37 3.92 7.00
CA ASP A 147 -5.31 5.04 6.07
C ASP A 147 -4.46 6.20 6.61
N VAL A 148 -4.69 6.61 7.86
CA VAL A 148 -3.88 7.67 8.48
C VAL A 148 -2.42 7.28 8.55
N VAL A 149 -2.11 6.06 9.03
CA VAL A 149 -0.73 5.58 9.17
C VAL A 149 -0.07 5.50 7.80
N ASN A 150 -0.67 4.81 6.82
CA ASN A 150 -0.01 4.50 5.55
C ASN A 150 0.07 5.71 4.63
N LYS A 151 -1.00 6.53 4.52
CA LYS A 151 -1.00 7.70 3.63
C LYS A 151 -0.08 8.79 4.18
N THR A 152 -0.08 9.04 5.49
CA THR A 152 0.82 10.03 6.10
C THR A 152 2.26 9.55 6.14
N ALA A 153 2.54 8.29 6.53
CA ALA A 153 3.91 7.76 6.55
C ALA A 153 4.53 7.77 5.15
N PHE A 154 3.75 7.44 4.12
CA PHE A 154 4.23 7.49 2.74
C PHE A 154 4.64 8.91 2.33
N GLY A 155 3.77 9.90 2.55
CA GLY A 155 4.08 11.29 2.21
C GLY A 155 5.30 11.84 2.96
N LEU A 156 5.42 11.53 4.26
CA LEU A 156 6.56 11.94 5.08
C LEU A 156 7.87 11.28 4.63
N MET A 157 7.82 10.00 4.23
CA MET A 157 8.97 9.27 3.71
C MET A 157 9.51 9.89 2.43
N VAL A 158 8.64 10.21 1.46
CA VAL A 158 9.04 10.86 0.20
C VAL A 158 9.65 12.23 0.47
N TRP A 159 9.02 13.04 1.32
CA TRP A 159 9.55 14.36 1.69
C TRP A 159 10.93 14.27 2.35
N TYR A 160 11.11 13.32 3.27
CA TYR A 160 12.38 13.15 3.98
C TYR A 160 13.50 12.70 3.02
N ALA A 161 13.23 11.72 2.16
CA ALA A 161 14.18 11.26 1.16
C ALA A 161 14.62 12.39 0.21
N ALA A 162 13.67 13.18 -0.32
CA ALA A 162 13.97 14.31 -1.18
C ALA A 162 14.84 15.38 -0.47
N THR A 163 14.59 15.61 0.82
CA THR A 163 15.38 16.56 1.63
C THR A 163 16.80 16.06 1.87
N MET A 164 17.00 14.74 2.04
CA MET A 164 18.33 14.15 2.15
C MET A 164 19.14 14.33 0.86
N ASP A 165 18.55 14.00 -0.29
CA ASP A 165 19.23 14.13 -1.58
C ASP A 165 19.56 15.61 -1.89
N THR A 166 18.64 16.54 -1.61
CA THR A 166 18.87 18.00 -1.82
C THR A 166 20.07 18.51 -1.01
N LYS A 167 20.18 18.09 0.27
CA LYS A 167 21.30 18.49 1.14
C LYS A 167 22.62 17.89 0.65
N ALA A 168 22.61 16.64 0.20
CA ALA A 168 23.79 15.98 -0.32
C ALA A 168 24.32 16.68 -1.58
N SER A 169 23.43 17.08 -2.50
CA SER A 169 23.81 17.84 -3.70
C SER A 169 24.42 19.21 -3.36
N ALA A 170 23.82 19.96 -2.44
CA ALA A 170 24.34 21.26 -2.02
C ALA A 170 25.76 21.17 -1.42
N SER A 171 26.03 20.13 -0.63
CA SER A 171 27.37 19.91 -0.05
C SER A 171 28.43 19.44 -1.06
N ALA A 172 28.03 18.95 -2.23
CA ALA A 172 28.95 18.52 -3.29
C ALA A 172 29.38 19.67 -4.21
N GLU A 173 28.67 20.81 -4.15
CA GLU A 173 28.97 22.03 -4.92
C GLU A 173 29.88 23.02 -4.16
N GLU A 174 30.10 22.81 -2.85
CA GLU A 174 31.04 23.56 -1.99
C GLU A 174 32.44 22.92 -1.96
#